data_AF-A0A4P5SD53-F1
#
_entry.id   AF-A0A4P5SD53-F1
#
_cell.length_a   1.000
_cell.length_b   1.000
_cell.length_c   1.000
_cell.angle_alpha   90.00
_cell.angle_beta   90.00
_cell.angle_gamma   90.00
#
_symmetry.space_group_name_H-M   'P 1'
#
loop_
_entity.id
_entity.type
_entity.pdbx_description
1 polymer ?
#
loop_
_entity_poly.entity_id
_entity_poly.type
_entity_poly.pdbx_seq_one_letter_code
_entity_poly.pdbx_strand_id
1 'polypeptide(L)' 'MTETTANGNFDATLIDAIELDLNDVDAAMARLEKGTYFNDEITGAPIQTDFLTSNPLARRNP' A
#
# COMPACT_ATOMS: atom_id res chain seq x y z
N MET A 1 14.77 35.86 6.31
CA MET A 1 13.59 34.98 6.51
C MET A 1 13.27 34.34 5.16
N THR A 2 13.90 33.21 4.84
CA THR A 2 13.77 32.52 3.54
C THR A 2 13.74 31.00 3.77
N GLU A 3 12.91 30.53 4.70
CA GLU A 3 12.76 29.09 4.97
C GLU A 3 11.38 28.54 4.63
N THR A 4 10.41 29.38 4.25
CA THR A 4 9.01 28.94 4.08
C THR A 4 8.71 28.22 2.76
N THR A 5 9.51 28.41 1.70
CA THR A 5 9.14 27.89 0.36
C THR A 5 9.56 26.43 0.10
N ALA A 6 10.55 25.91 0.82
CA ALA A 6 10.97 24.50 0.65
C ALA A 6 10.03 23.52 1.39
N ASN A 7 9.50 23.93 2.55
CA ASN A 7 8.70 23.07 3.41
C ASN A 7 7.31 22.78 2.81
N GLY A 8 6.68 23.76 2.17
CA GLY A 8 5.33 23.58 1.59
C GLY A 8 5.26 22.56 0.43
N ASN A 9 6.33 22.41 -0.35
CA ASN A 9 6.39 21.39 -1.41
C ASN A 9 6.70 20.00 -0.84
N PHE A 10 7.53 19.94 0.21
CA PHE A 10 7.79 18.71 0.94
C PHE A 10 6.51 18.16 1.60
N ASP A 11 5.73 19.04 2.25
CA ASP A 11 4.47 18.68 2.89
C ASP A 11 3.46 18.14 1.88
N ALA A 12 3.33 18.75 0.69
CA ALA A 12 2.44 18.25 -0.36
C ALA A 12 2.84 16.85 -0.84
N THR A 13 4.14 16.64 -1.17
CA THR A 13 4.61 15.32 -1.62
C THR A 13 4.49 14.23 -0.55
N LEU A 14 4.64 14.59 0.72
CA LEU A 14 4.47 13.69 1.86
C LEU A 14 3.01 13.32 2.06
N ILE A 15 2.10 14.30 1.96
CA ILE A 15 0.65 14.06 2.06
C ILE A 15 0.21 13.12 0.94
N ASP A 16 0.62 13.36 -0.31
CA ASP A 16 0.27 12.49 -1.44
C ASP A 16 0.76 11.04 -1.23
N ALA A 17 1.96 10.86 -0.67
CA ALA A 17 2.50 9.54 -0.36
C ALA A 17 1.71 8.83 0.74
N ILE A 18 1.33 9.57 1.79
CA ILE A 18 0.49 9.02 2.88
C ILE A 18 -0.89 8.63 2.35
N GLU A 19 -1.51 9.45 1.51
CA GLU A 19 -2.81 9.14 0.90
C GLU A 19 -2.76 7.87 0.05
N LEU A 20 -1.67 7.68 -0.70
CA LEU A 20 -1.45 6.46 -1.48
C LEU A 20 -1.33 5.22 -0.57
N ASP A 21 -0.51 5.32 0.48
CA ASP A 21 -0.31 4.22 1.44
C ASP A 21 -1.64 3.84 2.14
N LEU A 22 -2.43 4.83 2.55
CA LEU A 22 -3.73 4.59 3.18
C LEU A 22 -4.72 3.95 2.21
N ASN A 23 -4.74 4.38 0.95
CA ASN A 23 -5.58 3.75 -0.08
C ASN A 23 -5.18 2.29 -0.32
N ASP A 24 -3.89 1.96 -0.27
CA ASP A 24 -3.43 0.58 -0.39
C ASP A 24 -3.85 -0.29 0.81
N VAL A 25 -3.83 0.27 2.03
CA VAL A 25 -4.36 -0.38 3.23
C VAL A 25 -5.85 -0.65 3.10
N ASP A 26 -6.65 0.32 2.64
CA ASP A 26 -8.09 0.13 2.43
C ASP A 26 -8.37 -0.95 1.38
N ALA A 27 -7.59 -0.99 0.30
CA ALA A 27 -7.68 -2.05 -0.70
C ALA A 27 -7.31 -3.43 -0.12
N ALA A 28 -6.33 -3.51 0.78
CA ALA A 28 -5.98 -4.74 1.50
C ALA A 28 -7.11 -5.22 2.41
N MET A 29 -7.71 -4.32 3.18
CA MET A 29 -8.86 -4.60 4.04
C MET A 29 -10.06 -5.11 3.23
N ALA A 30 -10.39 -4.46 2.11
CA ALA A 30 -11.49 -4.89 1.25
C ALA A 30 -11.27 -6.31 0.66
N ARG A 31 -10.01 -6.69 0.40
CA ARG A 31 -9.68 -8.06 -0.03
C ARG A 31 -9.80 -9.07 1.10
N LEU A 32 -9.48 -8.69 2.34
CA LEU A 32 -9.68 -9.55 3.51
C LEU A 32 -11.17 -9.84 3.70
N GLU A 33 -12.02 -8.82 3.64
CA GLU A 33 -13.47 -8.97 3.72
C GLU A 33 -14.04 -9.85 2.61
N LYS A 34 -13.51 -9.73 1.39
CA LYS A 34 -13.90 -10.56 0.24
C LYS A 34 -13.31 -11.98 0.27
N GLY A 35 -12.38 -12.27 1.18
CA GLY A 35 -11.67 -13.55 1.24
C GLY A 35 -10.64 -13.76 0.12
N THR A 36 -10.25 -12.71 -0.61
CA THR A 36 -9.28 -12.79 -1.72
C THR A 36 -7.89 -12.30 -1.36
N TYR A 37 -7.67 -11.84 -0.12
CA TYR A 37 -6.40 -11.24 0.33
C TYR A 37 -5.18 -12.16 0.14
N PHE A 38 -5.35 -13.46 0.39
CA PHE A 38 -4.27 -14.43 0.30
C PHE A 38 -4.01 -14.92 -1.13
N ASN A 39 -4.71 -14.41 -2.13
CA ASN A 39 -4.60 -14.89 -3.52
C ASN A 39 -3.99 -13.82 -4.42
N ASP A 40 -3.07 -14.24 -5.28
CA ASP A 40 -2.45 -13.42 -6.30
C ASP A 40 -3.52 -12.96 -7.30
N GLU A 41 -3.60 -11.64 -7.54
CA GLU A 41 -4.64 -11.04 -8.36
C GLU A 41 -4.54 -11.38 -9.87
N ILE A 42 -3.38 -11.85 -10.34
CA ILE A 42 -3.18 -12.25 -11.73
C ILE A 42 -3.35 -13.77 -11.88
N THR A 43 -2.64 -14.54 -11.06
CA THR A 43 -2.55 -15.99 -11.24
C THR A 43 -3.63 -16.75 -10.47
N GLY A 44 -4.24 -16.13 -9.46
CA GLY A 44 -5.18 -16.77 -8.55
C GLY A 44 -4.53 -17.77 -7.58
N ALA A 45 -3.19 -17.95 -7.65
CA ALA A 45 -2.45 -18.80 -6.73
C ALA A 45 -2.34 -18.14 -5.34
N PRO A 46 -2.20 -18.92 -4.26
CA PRO A 46 -1.96 -18.35 -2.94
C PRO A 46 -0.65 -17.55 -2.93
N ILE A 47 -0.67 -16.37 -2.29
CA ILE A 47 0.51 -15.55 -2.02
C ILE A 47 1.28 -16.19 -0.87
N GLN A 48 2.61 -16.24 -0.99
CA GLN A 48 3.46 -16.75 0.07
C GLN A 48 3.24 -15.99 1.38
N THR A 49 3.00 -16.72 2.47
CA THR A 49 2.73 -16.14 3.80
C THR A 49 3.90 -15.30 4.32
N ASP A 50 5.13 -15.75 4.08
CA ASP A 50 6.34 -15.03 4.49
C ASP A 50 6.49 -13.71 3.71
N PHE A 51 6.03 -13.71 2.46
CA PHE A 51 6.00 -12.52 1.63
C PHE A 51 4.94 -11.53 2.11
N LEU A 52 3.72 -11.99 2.42
CA LEU A 52 2.67 -11.15 3.01
C LEU A 52 3.04 -10.63 4.40
N THR A 53 3.81 -11.39 5.18
CA THR A 53 4.30 -10.94 6.50
C THR A 53 5.28 -9.78 6.35
N SER A 54 6.11 -9.82 5.31
CA SER A 54 7.10 -8.77 5.02
C SER A 54 6.51 -7.60 4.24
N ASN A 55 5.48 -7.85 3.43
CA ASN A 55 4.77 -6.86 2.62
C ASN A 55 3.25 -7.14 2.66
N PRO A 56 2.54 -6.63 3.67
CA PRO A 56 1.11 -6.88 3.86
C PRO A 56 0.22 -6.33 2.72
N LEU A 57 0.73 -5.34 1.99
CA LEU A 57 0.01 -4.73 0.88
C LEU A 57 0.22 -5.48 -0.43
N ALA A 58 1.03 -6.54 -0.44
CA ALA A 58 1.28 -7.35 -1.60
C ALA A 58 -0.02 -7.84 -2.25
N ARG A 59 -0.02 -7.79 -3.59
CA ARG A 59 -1.13 -8.24 -4.44
C ARG A 59 -0.76 -9.46 -5.29
N ARG A 60 0.53 -9.81 -5.30
CA ARG A 60 1.14 -10.81 -6.19
C ARG A 60 2.29 -11.50 -5.49
N ASN A 61 2.64 -12.68 -5.98
CA ASN A 61 3.90 -13.34 -5.60
C ASN A 61 5.12 -12.61 -6.19
N PRO A 62 6.31 -12.76 -5.57
CA PRO A 62 7.57 -12.21 -6.10
C PRO A 62 7.96 -12.79 -7.46
#